data_AF-A0A6L3XBS1-F1
#
_entry.id   AF-A0A6L3XBS1-F1
#
_cell.length_a   1.000
_cell.length_b   1.000
_cell.length_c   1.000
_cell.angle_alpha   90.00
_cell.angle_beta   90.00
_cell.angle_gamma   90.00
#
_symmetry.space_group_name_H-M   'P 1'
#
loop_
_entity.id
_entity.type
_entity.pdbx_description
1 polymer ?
#
loop_
_entity_poly.entity_id
_entity_poly.type
_entity_poly.pdbx_seq_one_letter_code
_entity_poly.pdbx_strand_id
1 'polypeptide(L)' 'MKPQTRMHFTLSLLTAGILCASTATWAANVPAGTQLADKQELVRNNGSEPASLDPHKVESDVEFNIISDLFDGLVS' A
#
# COMPACT_ATOMS: atom_id res chain seq x y z
N MET A 1 -5.29 -36.09 32.47
CA MET A 1 -5.03 -35.32 31.23
C MET A 1 -4.31 -34.04 31.65
N LYS A 2 -3.04 -33.83 31.26
CA LYS A 2 -2.27 -32.64 31.68
C LYS A 2 -2.84 -31.39 30.98
N PRO A 3 -3.02 -30.26 31.69
CA PRO A 3 -3.66 -29.08 31.12
C PRO A 3 -2.74 -28.44 30.06
N GLN A 4 -3.30 -28.15 28.88
CA GLN A 4 -2.58 -27.59 27.72
C GLN A 4 -2.24 -26.08 27.85
N THR A 5 -2.18 -25.55 29.06
CA THR A 5 -2.04 -24.12 29.37
C THR A 5 -0.79 -23.48 28.73
N ARG A 6 0.30 -24.25 28.58
CA ARG A 6 1.54 -23.77 27.95
C ARG A 6 1.36 -23.46 26.46
N MET A 7 0.58 -24.26 25.72
CA MET A 7 0.35 -24.01 24.30
C MET A 7 -0.54 -22.79 24.08
N HIS A 8 -1.56 -22.58 24.93
CA HIS A 8 -2.41 -21.40 24.85
C HIS A 8 -1.62 -20.11 25.12
N PHE A 9 -0.69 -20.13 26.07
CA PHE A 9 0.13 -18.96 26.37
C PHE A 9 1.09 -18.60 25.22
N THR A 10 1.77 -19.59 24.64
CA THR A 10 2.62 -19.36 23.45
C THR A 10 1.80 -18.92 22.24
N LEU A 11 0.59 -19.44 22.06
CA LEU A 11 -0.29 -19.03 20.97
C LEU A 11 -0.75 -17.59 21.14
N SER A 12 -1.13 -17.19 22.36
CA SER A 12 -1.51 -15.80 22.68
C SER A 12 -0.35 -14.82 22.51
N LEU A 13 0.88 -15.23 22.81
CA LEU A 13 2.05 -14.38 22.62
C LEU A 13 2.39 -14.20 21.14
N LEU A 14 2.23 -15.27 20.34
CA LEU A 14 2.45 -15.23 18.89
C LEU A 14 1.40 -14.35 18.20
N THR A 15 0.12 -14.47 18.57
CA THR A 15 -0.94 -13.64 17.98
C THR A 15 -0.77 -12.16 18.34
N ALA A 16 -0.38 -11.83 19.57
CA ALA A 16 -0.04 -10.46 19.96
C ALA A 16 1.15 -9.91 19.17
N GLY A 17 2.19 -10.72 18.94
CA GLY A 17 3.35 -10.33 18.14
C GLY A 17 2.99 -10.02 16.68
N ILE A 18 2.11 -10.83 16.07
CA ILE A 18 1.64 -10.62 14.69
C ILE A 18 0.79 -9.35 14.59
N LEU A 19 -0.08 -9.09 15.57
CA LEU A 19 -0.90 -7.87 15.64
C LEU A 19 -0.06 -6.59 15.80
N CYS A 20 1.09 -6.66 16.49
CA CYS A 20 2.00 -5.51 16.59
C CYS A 20 2.83 -5.30 15.33
N ALA A 21 3.05 -6.35 14.53
CA ALA A 21 3.83 -6.31 13.29
C ALA A 21 2.98 -5.95 12.06
N SER A 22 1.65 -5.87 12.18
CA SER A 22 0.81 -5.41 11.07
C SER A 22 1.06 -3.92 10.85
N THR A 23 1.84 -3.61 9.82
CA THR A 23 1.91 -2.26 9.28
C THR A 23 0.50 -1.86 8.86
N ALA A 24 0.02 -0.72 9.37
CA ALA A 24 -1.22 -0.15 8.89
C ALA A 24 -1.05 0.16 7.40
N THR A 25 -1.80 -0.50 6.54
CA THR A 25 -1.93 -0.10 5.14
C THR A 25 -2.65 1.25 5.13
N TRP A 26 -1.97 2.32 4.74
CA TRP A 26 -2.58 3.63 4.64
C TRP A 26 -3.34 3.72 3.33
N ALA A 27 -4.67 3.71 3.43
CA ALA A 27 -5.53 4.09 2.32
C ALA A 27 -5.54 5.62 2.17
N ALA A 28 -6.07 6.11 1.04
CA ALA A 28 -6.34 7.53 0.88
C ALA A 28 -7.21 8.03 2.04
N ASN A 29 -6.87 9.20 2.60
CA ASN A 29 -7.65 9.80 3.67
C ASN A 29 -8.97 10.36 3.11
N VAL A 30 -10.05 9.61 3.26
CA VAL A 30 -11.39 9.99 2.79
C VAL A 30 -12.11 10.79 3.90
N PRO A 31 -12.55 12.03 3.64
CA PRO A 31 -13.29 12.82 4.62
C PRO A 31 -14.55 12.10 5.12
N ALA A 32 -14.86 12.27 6.41
CA ALA A 32 -16.00 11.60 7.04
C ALA A 32 -17.33 11.95 6.33
N GLY A 33 -18.15 10.93 6.08
CA GLY A 33 -19.44 11.08 5.38
C GLY A 33 -19.37 11.09 3.86
N THR A 34 -18.17 10.99 3.27
CA THR A 34 -18.03 10.89 1.81
C THR A 34 -18.54 9.52 1.33
N GLN A 35 -19.54 9.53 0.45
CA GLN A 35 -19.98 8.32 -0.23
C GLN A 35 -19.03 8.02 -1.40
N LEU A 36 -18.35 6.88 -1.34
CA LEU A 36 -17.47 6.43 -2.43
C LEU A 36 -18.30 5.88 -3.59
N ALA A 37 -17.81 6.09 -4.80
CA ALA A 37 -18.39 5.48 -5.99
C ALA A 37 -18.29 3.94 -5.95
N ASP A 38 -19.26 3.26 -6.54
CA ASP A 38 -19.29 1.80 -6.61
C ASP A 38 -18.06 1.23 -7.36
N LYS A 39 -17.50 2.01 -8.30
CA LYS A 39 -16.27 1.69 -9.04
C LYS A 39 -15.24 2.78 -8.82
N GLN A 40 -14.02 2.36 -8.46
CA GLN A 40 -12.87 3.24 -8.25
C GLN A 40 -11.93 3.16 -9.47
N GLU A 41 -12.34 3.78 -10.56
CA GLU A 41 -11.59 3.82 -11.82
C GLU A 41 -11.31 5.27 -12.21
N LEU A 42 -10.08 5.56 -12.63
CA LEU A 42 -9.66 6.89 -13.05
C LEU A 42 -8.95 6.81 -14.41
N VAL A 43 -9.43 7.60 -15.37
CA VAL A 43 -8.79 7.78 -16.67
C VAL A 43 -8.15 9.16 -16.71
N ARG A 44 -6.82 9.22 -16.85
CA ARG A 44 -6.05 10.48 -16.91
C ARG A 44 -5.40 10.64 -18.28
N ASN A 45 -5.43 11.87 -18.82
CA ASN A 45 -4.53 12.24 -19.91
C ASN A 45 -3.15 12.56 -19.31
N ASN A 46 -2.10 11.97 -19.86
CA ASN A 46 -0.72 12.14 -19.39
C ASN A 46 0.18 12.93 -20.36
N GLY A 47 -0.43 13.65 -21.30
CA GLY A 47 0.29 14.55 -22.21
C GLY A 47 0.79 13.85 -23.47
N SER A 48 1.89 13.12 -23.37
CA SER A 48 2.51 12.39 -24.49
C SER A 48 2.84 10.94 -24.11
N GLU A 49 3.30 10.17 -25.09
CA GLU A 49 3.79 8.81 -24.85
C GLU A 49 5.07 8.87 -23.99
N PRO A 50 5.20 8.07 -22.92
CA PRO A 50 6.42 7.99 -22.12
C PRO A 50 7.58 7.36 -22.91
N ALA A 51 8.79 7.88 -22.75
CA ALA A 51 9.97 7.32 -23.40
C ALA A 51 10.39 5.96 -22.81
N SER A 52 10.19 5.77 -21.51
CA SER A 52 10.45 4.52 -20.80
C SER A 52 9.64 4.45 -19.50
N LEU A 53 9.53 3.25 -18.93
CA LEU A 53 9.04 3.02 -17.56
C LEU A 53 10.16 2.52 -16.63
N ASP A 54 11.39 2.41 -17.12
CA ASP A 54 12.58 2.14 -16.30
C ASP A 54 13.00 3.43 -15.60
N PRO A 55 12.92 3.54 -14.25
CA PRO A 55 13.26 4.76 -13.53
C PRO A 55 14.68 5.29 -13.78
N HIS A 56 15.60 4.44 -14.26
CA HIS A 56 16.96 4.85 -14.60
C HIS A 56 17.11 5.40 -16.03
N LYS A 57 16.02 5.47 -16.82
CA LYS A 57 16.03 5.86 -18.23
C LYS A 57 14.99 6.92 -18.56
N VAL A 58 14.59 7.71 -17.57
CA VAL A 58 13.57 8.76 -17.71
C VAL A 58 14.07 10.06 -17.12
N GLU A 59 13.53 11.17 -17.61
CA GLU A 59 13.97 12.51 -17.21
C GLU A 59 12.83 13.55 -17.12
N SER A 60 11.60 13.17 -17.42
CA SER A 60 10.47 14.09 -17.55
C SER A 60 9.27 13.65 -16.69
N ASP A 61 8.38 14.60 -16.42
CA ASP A 61 7.18 14.38 -15.60
C ASP A 61 6.19 13.42 -16.26
N VAL A 62 6.23 13.30 -17.59
CA VAL A 62 5.36 12.36 -18.34
C VAL A 62 5.58 10.94 -17.83
N GLU A 63 6.82 10.51 -17.67
CA GLU A 63 7.13 9.18 -17.15
C GLU A 63 6.93 9.12 -15.63
N PHE A 64 7.34 10.16 -14.90
CA PHE A 64 7.24 10.19 -13.44
C PHE A 64 5.81 10.12 -12.92
N ASN A 65 4.84 10.73 -13.61
CA ASN A 65 3.42 10.62 -13.27
C ASN A 65 2.88 9.18 -13.28
N ILE A 66 3.54 8.27 -14.01
CA ILE A 66 3.21 6.84 -14.06
C ILE A 66 4.12 6.07 -13.09
N ILE A 67 5.41 6.36 -13.07
CA ILE A 67 6.40 5.66 -12.24
C ILE A 67 6.08 5.79 -10.75
N SER A 68 5.59 6.94 -10.28
CA SER A 68 5.19 7.13 -8.89
C SER A 68 4.01 6.25 -8.45
N ASP A 69 3.20 5.75 -9.40
CA ASP A 69 2.14 4.79 -9.10
C ASP A 69 2.66 3.32 -9.09
N LEU A 70 3.83 3.06 -9.67
CA LEU A 70 4.42 1.72 -9.84
C LEU A 70 5.58 1.42 -8.88
N PHE A 71 6.35 2.44 -8.52
CA PHE A 71 7.54 2.35 -7.69
C PHE A 71 7.49 3.45 -6.61
N ASP A 72 7.97 3.11 -5.41
CA ASP A 72 8.06 4.04 -4.29
C ASP A 72 9.53 4.31 -3.92
N GLY A 73 9.80 5.53 -3.48
CA GLY A 73 11.10 5.94 -2.98
C GLY A 73 11.31 5.56 -1.51
N LEU A 74 12.43 5.97 -0.93
CA LEU A 74 12.61 5.88 0.52
C LEU A 74 11.74 6.90 1.29
N VAL A 75 11.34 7.97 0.59
CA VAL A 75 10.44 9.03 1.05
C VAL A 75 9.55 9.40 -0.14
N SER A 76 8.25 9.54 0.11
CA SER A 76 7.22 9.92 -0.87
C SER A 76 6.25 10.94 -0.29
#